data_AF-A0A8J7T3Q6-F1
#
_entry.id   AF-A0A8J7T3Q6-F1
#
_cell.length_a   1.000
_cell.length_b   1.000
_cell.length_c   1.000
_cell.angle_alpha   90.00
_cell.angle_beta   90.00
_cell.angle_gamma   90.00
#
_symmetry.space_group_name_H-M   'P 1'
#
loop_
_entity.id
_entity.type
_entity.pdbx_description
1 polymer ?
#
loop_
_entity_poly.entity_id
_entity_poly.type
_entity_poly.pdbx_seq_one_letter_code
_entity_poly.pdbx_strand_id
1 'polypeptide(L)'
;MTQRPYVIDPMISAKEIAARVEQLARALEAHYAGVDKLVLVGLLRGSFIFVADLVRELRLDVEVDFIEASSYGNAMESSREVRILKDLTGRVEGRDVLVVEDLVDTGFTLSHIMA
;
A
#
# COMPACT_ATOMS: atom_id res chain seq x y z
N MET A 1 6.06 -4.97 39.84
CA MET A 1 5.20 -4.25 38.89
C MET A 1 4.43 -5.28 38.07
N THR A 2 3.13 -5.41 38.29
CA THR A 2 2.27 -6.31 37.51
C THR A 2 2.02 -5.64 36.16
N GLN A 3 2.61 -6.19 35.09
CA GLN A 3 2.28 -5.73 33.73
C GLN A 3 0.82 -6.05 33.46
N ARG A 4 0.05 -5.05 33.01
CA ARG A 4 -1.29 -5.29 32.48
C ARG A 4 -1.18 -6.30 31.32
N PRO A 5 -2.08 -7.29 31.24
CA PRO A 5 -2.09 -8.21 30.11
C PRO A 5 -2.28 -7.41 28.82
N TYR A 6 -1.52 -7.77 27.78
CA TYR A 6 -1.70 -7.23 26.44
C TYR A 6 -3.02 -7.77 25.88
N VAL A 7 -3.98 -6.86 25.62
CA VAL A 7 -5.28 -7.18 25.06
C VAL A 7 -5.32 -6.62 23.64
N ILE A 8 -5.68 -7.47 22.68
CA ILE A 8 -5.91 -7.07 21.29
C ILE A 8 -7.41 -6.91 21.12
N ASP A 9 -7.87 -5.65 20.99
CA ASP A 9 -9.26 -5.35 20.68
C ASP A 9 -9.42 -5.26 19.15
N PRO A 10 -10.22 -6.15 18.52
CA PRO A 10 -10.42 -6.10 17.07
C PRO A 10 -11.21 -4.84 16.69
N MET A 11 -10.58 -3.93 15.94
CA MET A 11 -11.22 -2.70 15.47
C MET A 11 -12.07 -2.90 14.21
N ILE A 12 -11.57 -3.72 13.28
CA ILE A 12 -12.24 -4.02 12.01
C ILE A 12 -12.17 -5.53 11.81
N SER A 13 -13.31 -6.17 11.60
CA SER A 13 -13.34 -7.61 11.38
C SER A 13 -12.79 -7.98 9.99
N ALA A 14 -12.26 -9.20 9.85
CA ALA A 14 -11.80 -9.71 8.56
C ALA A 14 -12.91 -9.67 7.48
N LYS A 15 -14.18 -9.87 7.89
CA LYS A 15 -15.33 -9.80 6.99
C LYS A 15 -15.57 -8.38 6.48
N GLU A 16 -15.45 -7.38 7.34
CA GLU A 16 -15.58 -5.96 6.95
C GLU A 16 -14.45 -5.54 6.01
N ILE A 17 -13.21 -5.99 6.28
CA ILE A 17 -12.06 -5.75 5.39
C ILE A 17 -12.33 -6.36 4.02
N ALA A 18 -12.68 -7.65 3.95
CA ALA A 18 -12.94 -8.34 2.68
C ALA A 18 -14.06 -7.66 1.86
N ALA A 19 -15.17 -7.29 2.52
CA ALA A 19 -16.27 -6.58 1.87
C ALA A 19 -15.82 -5.20 1.33
N ARG A 20 -14.92 -4.52 2.04
CA ARG A 20 -14.38 -3.22 1.59
C ARG A 20 -13.41 -3.38 0.43
N VAL A 21 -12.56 -4.41 0.44
CA VAL A 21 -11.67 -4.75 -0.68
C VAL A 21 -12.47 -5.03 -1.95
N GLU A 22 -13.53 -5.83 -1.86
CA GLU A 22 -14.40 -6.16 -3.00
C GLU A 22 -15.07 -4.90 -3.59
N GLN A 23 -15.53 -3.97 -2.73
CA GLN A 23 -16.06 -2.68 -3.16
C GLN A 23 -15.01 -1.81 -3.85
N LEU A 24 -13.78 -1.78 -3.31
CA LEU A 24 -12.69 -1.00 -3.88
C LEU A 24 -12.23 -1.56 -5.22
N ALA A 25 -12.12 -2.89 -5.35
CA ALA A 25 -11.75 -3.56 -6.59
C ALA A 25 -12.71 -3.17 -7.72
N ARG A 26 -14.03 -3.23 -7.49
CA ARG A 26 -15.04 -2.77 -8.46
C ARG A 26 -14.88 -1.30 -8.89
N ALA A 27 -14.55 -0.43 -7.93
CA ALA A 27 -14.33 0.98 -8.23
C ALA A 27 -13.08 1.19 -9.10
N LEU A 28 -12.01 0.45 -8.82
CA LEU A 28 -10.76 0.49 -9.58
C LEU A 28 -10.94 -0.10 -10.99
N GLU A 29 -11.67 -1.21 -11.12
CA GLU A 29 -12.02 -1.80 -12.43
C GLU A 29 -12.75 -0.82 -13.33
N ALA A 30 -13.70 -0.07 -12.77
CA ALA A 30 -14.42 0.97 -13.51
C ALA A 30 -13.50 2.15 -13.87
N HIS A 31 -12.60 2.53 -12.97
CA HIS A 31 -11.68 3.65 -13.18
C HIS A 31 -10.63 3.37 -14.27
N TYR A 32 -10.05 2.17 -14.23
CA TYR A 32 -9.02 1.71 -15.16
C TYR A 32 -9.60 0.92 -16.34
N ALA A 33 -10.87 1.10 -16.65
CA ALA A 33 -11.51 0.44 -17.79
C ALA A 33 -10.80 0.83 -19.11
N GLY A 34 -10.27 -0.17 -19.81
CA GLY A 34 -9.55 0.02 -21.07
C GLY A 34 -8.04 0.24 -20.92
N VAL A 35 -7.51 0.24 -19.69
CA VAL A 35 -6.07 0.14 -19.46
C VAL A 35 -5.61 -1.27 -19.81
N ASP A 36 -4.60 -1.37 -20.68
CA ASP A 36 -4.06 -2.65 -21.17
C ASP A 36 -3.37 -3.43 -20.04
N LYS A 37 -2.53 -2.76 -19.24
CA LYS A 37 -1.83 -3.38 -18.11
C LYS A 37 -1.55 -2.38 -16.98
N LEU A 38 -2.18 -2.59 -15.83
CA LEU A 38 -2.03 -1.76 -14.63
C LEU A 38 -0.80 -2.22 -13.83
N VAL A 39 0.02 -1.28 -13.35
CA VAL A 39 1.10 -1.57 -12.40
C VAL A 39 0.61 -1.26 -11.00
N LEU A 40 0.54 -2.26 -10.13
CA LEU A 40 0.23 -2.08 -8.72
C LEU A 40 1.52 -2.10 -7.90
N VAL A 41 1.82 -0.99 -7.23
CA VAL A 41 3.02 -0.81 -6.41
C VAL A 41 2.63 -0.82 -4.94
N GLY A 42 3.00 -1.88 -4.22
CA GLY A 42 2.80 -1.98 -2.77
C GLY A 42 3.95 -1.37 -1.97
N LEU A 43 3.64 -0.64 -0.90
CA LEU A 43 4.64 -0.11 0.02
C LEU A 43 4.94 -1.08 1.15
N LEU A 44 6.16 -1.62 1.18
CA LEU A 44 6.56 -2.57 2.21
C LEU A 44 6.83 -1.88 3.55
N ARG A 45 6.58 -2.54 4.68
CA ARG A 45 6.13 -3.94 4.81
C ARG A 45 4.63 -4.10 5.03
N GLY A 46 3.94 -3.09 5.54
CA GLY A 46 2.59 -3.26 6.08
C GLY A 46 1.50 -3.49 5.03
N SER A 47 1.66 -2.96 3.81
CA SER A 47 0.63 -3.07 2.77
C SER A 47 0.47 -4.46 2.16
N PHE A 48 1.40 -5.39 2.37
CA PHE A 48 1.48 -6.62 1.57
C PHE A 48 0.22 -7.50 1.64
N ILE A 49 -0.45 -7.57 2.80
CA ILE A 49 -1.70 -8.33 2.95
C ILE A 49 -2.81 -7.65 2.15
N PHE A 50 -2.94 -6.33 2.29
CA PHE A 50 -3.96 -5.56 1.59
C PHE A 50 -3.75 -5.61 0.06
N VAL A 51 -2.49 -5.51 -0.39
CA VAL A 51 -2.13 -5.71 -1.80
C VAL A 51 -2.53 -7.12 -2.27
N ALA A 52 -2.23 -8.16 -1.51
CA ALA A 52 -2.58 -9.53 -1.88
C ALA A 52 -4.10 -9.75 -1.95
N ASP A 53 -4.86 -9.19 -1.02
CA ASP A 53 -6.33 -9.23 -1.05
C ASP A 53 -6.87 -8.47 -2.26
N LEU A 54 -6.37 -7.26 -2.52
CA LEU A 54 -6.83 -6.43 -3.61
C LEU A 54 -6.54 -7.05 -4.98
N VAL A 55 -5.33 -7.56 -5.20
CA VAL A 55 -4.94 -8.20 -6.47
C VAL A 55 -5.79 -9.44 -6.76
N ARG A 56 -6.19 -10.21 -5.74
CA ARG A 56 -7.08 -11.37 -5.93
C ARG A 56 -8.49 -10.98 -6.37
N GLU A 57 -8.96 -9.81 -5.99
CA GLU A 57 -10.30 -9.31 -6.33
C GLU A 57 -10.34 -8.56 -7.67
N LEU A 58 -9.22 -7.98 -8.12
CA LEU A 58 -9.14 -7.22 -9.37
C LEU A 58 -9.25 -8.12 -10.60
N ARG A 59 -10.17 -7.79 -11.51
CA ARG A 59 -10.31 -8.41 -12.84
C ARG A 59 -9.68 -7.56 -13.94
N LEU A 60 -8.44 -7.14 -13.70
CA LEU A 60 -7.59 -6.39 -14.63
C LEU A 60 -6.31 -7.20 -14.90
N ASP A 61 -5.61 -6.94 -16.01
CA ASP A 61 -4.23 -7.41 -16.15
C ASP A 61 -3.34 -6.51 -15.27
N VAL A 62 -2.85 -7.09 -14.17
CA VAL A 62 -2.08 -6.38 -13.14
C VAL A 62 -0.68 -6.97 -13.04
N GLU A 63 0.31 -6.09 -13.11
CA GLU A 63 1.68 -6.36 -12.72
C GLU A 63 1.93 -5.82 -11.31
N VAL A 64 2.44 -6.65 -10.41
CA VAL A 64 2.70 -6.25 -9.02
C VAL A 64 4.19 -6.01 -8.82
N ASP A 65 4.53 -4.86 -8.24
CA ASP A 65 5.86 -4.55 -7.74
C ASP A 65 5.77 -3.95 -6.33
N PHE A 66 6.91 -3.79 -5.67
CA PHE A 66 7.00 -3.29 -4.31
C PHE A 66 8.13 -2.30 -4.15
N ILE A 67 7.88 -1.23 -3.39
CA ILE A 67 8.90 -0.31 -2.91
C ILE A 67 9.09 -0.55 -1.42
N GLU A 68 10.34 -0.56 -0.96
CA GLU A 68 10.66 -0.51 0.47
C GLU A 68 11.32 0.82 0.79
N ALA A 69 10.73 1.57 1.71
CA ALA A 69 11.22 2.86 2.15
C ALA A 69 11.39 2.87 3.68
N SER A 70 12.42 3.55 4.16
CA SER A 70 12.62 3.80 5.60
C SER A 70 12.74 5.29 5.86
N SER A 71 12.05 5.79 6.89
CA SER A 71 12.30 7.14 7.40
C SER A 71 13.62 7.18 8.17
N TYR A 72 14.45 8.18 7.92
CA TYR A 72 15.57 8.46 8.82
C TYR A 72 15.05 9.03 10.15
N GLY A 73 15.22 8.30 11.27
CA GLY A 73 15.13 8.91 12.60
C GLY A 73 14.65 8.00 13.73
N ASN A 74 15.60 7.57 14.57
CA ASN A 74 15.36 7.04 15.93
C ASN A 74 15.28 8.16 17.01
N ALA A 75 15.16 9.42 16.60
CA ALA A 75 15.03 10.57 17.49
C ALA A 75 13.75 11.32 17.12
N MET A 76 13.09 11.93 18.11
CA MET A 76 11.82 12.67 18.04
C MET A 76 11.82 13.90 17.11
N GLU A 77 12.68 13.94 16.09
CA GLU A 77 12.66 14.92 15.02
C GLU A 77 12.70 14.17 13.69
N SER A 78 11.60 14.26 12.93
CA SER A 78 11.54 13.76 11.56
C SER A 78 12.65 14.44 10.76
N SER A 79 13.69 13.71 10.36
CA SER A 79 14.70 14.25 9.45
C SER A 79 14.15 14.48 8.04
N ARG A 80 12.85 14.23 7.81
CA ARG A 80 12.06 14.49 6.58
C ARG A 80 12.63 13.84 5.32
N GLU A 81 13.65 13.02 5.45
CA GLU A 81 14.30 12.33 4.36
C GLU A 81 13.87 10.86 4.38
N VAL A 82 13.26 10.43 3.28
CA VAL A 82 12.85 9.04 3.05
C VAL A 82 13.95 8.37 2.26
N ARG A 83 14.47 7.25 2.76
CA ARG A 83 15.44 6.44 2.02
C ARG A 83 14.71 5.30 1.33
N ILE A 84 14.87 5.19 0.02
CA ILE A 84 14.48 4.01 -0.74
C ILE A 84 15.51 2.90 -0.49
N LEU A 85 15.06 1.81 0.11
CA LEU A 85 15.86 0.60 0.38
C LEU A 85 15.75 -0.39 -0.78
N LYS A 86 14.55 -0.51 -1.35
CA LYS A 86 14.27 -1.26 -2.56
C LYS A 86 13.41 -0.41 -3.47
N ASP A 87 13.90 -0.20 -4.68
CA ASP A 87 13.17 0.49 -5.74
C ASP A 87 12.39 -0.52 -6.62
N LEU A 88 11.58 0.02 -7.53
CA LEU A 88 10.90 -0.73 -8.57
C LEU A 88 11.89 -1.51 -9.42
N THR A 89 11.51 -2.73 -9.78
CA THR A 89 12.27 -3.59 -10.69
C THR A 89 11.82 -3.39 -12.13
N GLY A 90 10.52 -3.13 -12.34
CA GLY A 90 9.93 -2.83 -13.64
C GLY A 90 10.03 -1.37 -14.05
N ARG A 91 9.96 -1.09 -15.35
CA ARG A 91 9.75 0.28 -15.84
C ARG A 91 8.28 0.66 -15.73
N VAL A 92 8.02 1.86 -15.21
CA VAL A 92 6.67 2.42 -15.03
C VAL A 92 6.38 3.65 -15.90
N GLU A 93 7.37 4.13 -16.65
CA GLU A 93 7.21 5.28 -17.55
C GLU A 93 6.13 5.02 -18.59
N GLY A 94 5.18 5.95 -18.70
CA GLY A 94 4.06 5.87 -19.64
C GLY A 94 3.01 4.80 -19.31
N ARG A 95 3.04 4.21 -18.11
CA ARG A 95 2.09 3.20 -17.65
C ARG A 95 1.16 3.79 -16.59
N ASP A 96 -0.03 3.21 -16.48
CA ASP A 96 -0.92 3.46 -15.35
C ASP A 96 -0.38 2.75 -14.10
N VAL A 97 -0.20 3.53 -13.02
CA VAL A 97 0.37 3.06 -11.76
C VAL A 97 -0.63 3.30 -10.62
N LEU A 98 -0.90 2.26 -9.85
CA LEU A 98 -1.67 2.30 -8.61
C LEU A 98 -0.74 2.03 -7.42
N VAL A 99 -0.50 3.05 -6.61
CA VAL A 99 0.28 2.90 -5.37
C VAL A 99 -0.64 2.49 -4.22
N VAL A 100 -0.24 1.49 -3.44
CA VAL A 100 -1.02 0.91 -2.34
C VAL A 100 -0.22 0.95 -1.04
N GLU A 101 -0.78 1.61 -0.03
CA GLU A 101 -0.24 1.74 1.33
C GLU A 101 -1.23 1.16 2.34
N ASP A 102 -0.75 0.70 3.50
CA ASP A 102 -1.58 0.22 4.61
C ASP A 102 -2.19 1.36 5.42
N LEU A 103 -1.46 2.47 5.59
CA LEU A 103 -1.93 3.62 6.35
C LEU A 103 -1.31 4.92 5.84
N VAL A 104 -2.16 5.89 5.50
CA VAL A 104 -1.75 7.26 5.22
C VAL A 104 -2.08 8.13 6.43
N ASP A 105 -1.06 8.63 7.14
CA ASP A 105 -1.23 9.61 8.22
C ASP A 105 -0.95 11.03 7.69
N THR A 106 0.33 11.42 7.66
CA THR A 106 0.76 12.74 7.15
C THR A 106 0.95 12.79 5.63
N GLY A 107 1.00 11.62 4.97
CA GLY A 107 1.20 11.49 3.52
C GLY A 107 2.62 11.82 3.01
N PHE A 108 3.59 12.07 3.89
CA PHE A 108 4.95 12.44 3.47
C PHE A 108 5.68 11.34 2.70
N THR A 109 5.61 10.10 3.17
CA THR A 109 6.24 8.96 2.51
C THR A 109 5.69 8.80 1.09
N LEU A 110 4.36 8.79 0.95
CA LEU A 110 3.68 8.72 -0.32
C LEU A 110 4.05 9.89 -1.24
N SER A 111 4.07 11.12 -0.72
CA SER A 111 4.45 12.31 -1.49
C SER A 111 5.89 12.24 -2.02
N HIS A 112 6.81 11.66 -1.25
CA HIS A 112 8.20 11.50 -1.67
C HIS A 112 8.35 10.44 -2.77
N ILE A 113 7.53 9.39 -2.74
CA ILE A 113 7.54 8.32 -3.76
C ILE A 113 6.87 8.78 -5.06
N MET A 114 5.89 9.68 -4.97
CA MET A 114 5.18 10.23 -6.13
C MET A 114 5.88 11.41 -6.80
N ALA A 115 6.94 11.95 -6.20
CA ALA A 115 7.69 13.11 -6.70
C ALA A 115 8.79 12.68 -7.68
#